data_AF-B3LRE8-F1
#
_entry.id   AF-B3LRE8-F1
#
_cell.length_a   1.000
_cell.length_b   1.000
_cell.length_c   1.000
_cell.angle_alpha   90.00
_cell.angle_beta   90.00
_cell.angle_gamma   90.00
#
_symmetry.space_group_name_H-M   'P 1'
#
loop_
_entity.id
_entity.type
_entity.pdbx_description
1 polymer ?
#
loop_
_entity_poly.entity_id
_entity_poly.type
_entity_poly.pdbx_seq_one_letter_code
_entity_poly.pdbx_strand_id
1 'polypeptide(L)'
;MNSTKRLKMSTTFHDYDLEEPLTSNARPLKNSVITIRVIKSFPYRNVKNIVLHDYDLADKTAKDLFNDVLNKIQNEGSFRPFRNVKFDTLKIYTHAHGSKTVNLVINFDHDDDWTLDIENDKKKLFEYGIENETEISLFNKDDYLRFKENPEEKW
;
A
#
# COMPACT_ATOMS: atom_id res chain seq x y z
N MET A 1 25.28 -44.75 -53.28
CA MET A 1 24.50 -43.50 -53.26
C MET A 1 23.18 -43.78 -52.55
N ASN A 2 23.00 -43.29 -51.33
CA ASN A 2 21.68 -43.03 -50.74
C ASN A 2 21.88 -42.08 -49.56
N SER A 3 21.38 -40.85 -49.73
CA SER A 3 21.50 -39.73 -48.80
C SER A 3 20.37 -39.83 -47.78
N THR A 4 20.70 -40.17 -46.53
CA THR A 4 19.75 -40.09 -45.42
C THR A 4 19.62 -38.62 -44.99
N LYS A 5 18.56 -37.95 -45.44
CA LYS A 5 18.17 -36.62 -44.94
C LYS A 5 17.82 -36.70 -43.46
N ARG A 6 18.64 -36.08 -42.61
CA ARG A 6 18.33 -35.81 -41.20
C ARG A 6 17.22 -34.75 -41.15
N LEU A 7 16.04 -35.10 -40.64
CA LEU A 7 15.02 -34.11 -40.26
C LEU A 7 15.58 -33.24 -39.13
N LYS A 8 15.66 -31.93 -39.34
CA LYS A 8 15.83 -30.97 -38.25
C LYS A 8 14.47 -30.80 -37.58
N MET A 9 14.30 -31.35 -36.38
CA MET A 9 13.22 -30.92 -35.49
C MET A 9 13.54 -29.50 -35.02
N SER A 10 12.74 -28.54 -35.46
CA SER A 10 12.73 -27.19 -34.89
C SER A 10 11.94 -27.25 -33.60
N THR A 11 12.64 -27.35 -32.46
CA THR A 11 12.01 -27.14 -31.16
C THR A 11 11.72 -25.66 -31.02
N THR A 12 10.47 -25.28 -31.29
CA THR A 12 9.97 -23.94 -30.99
C THR A 12 9.82 -23.83 -29.47
N PHE A 13 10.84 -23.28 -28.80
CA PHE A 13 10.68 -22.79 -27.44
C PHE A 13 9.69 -21.62 -27.52
N HIS A 14 8.46 -21.84 -27.03
CA HIS A 14 7.53 -20.75 -26.82
C HIS A 14 8.05 -19.96 -25.62
N ASP A 15 8.49 -18.74 -25.88
CA ASP A 15 8.82 -17.76 -24.87
C ASP A 15 7.48 -17.34 -24.22
N TYR A 16 7.22 -17.85 -23.02
CA TYR A 16 6.00 -17.57 -22.25
C TYR A 16 6.15 -16.31 -21.37
N ASP A 17 7.14 -15.45 -21.63
CA ASP A 17 7.29 -14.14 -20.97
C ASP A 17 6.53 -13.04 -21.74
N LEU A 18 5.28 -13.33 -22.11
CA LEU A 18 4.32 -12.26 -22.37
C LEU A 18 3.74 -11.89 -20.99
N GLU A 19 4.24 -10.81 -20.41
CA GLU A 19 3.63 -10.19 -19.23
C GLU A 19 2.17 -9.83 -19.56
N GLU A 20 1.25 -10.75 -19.28
CA GLU A 20 -0.16 -10.44 -19.31
C GLU A 20 -0.40 -9.34 -18.26
N PRO A 21 -1.03 -8.22 -18.65
CA PRO A 21 -1.28 -7.14 -17.71
C PRO A 21 -2.13 -7.68 -16.57
N LEU A 22 -1.60 -7.59 -15.34
CA LEU A 22 -2.32 -7.98 -14.14
C LEU A 22 -3.66 -7.24 -14.10
N THR A 23 -4.73 -7.93 -13.71
CA THR A 23 -6.08 -7.35 -13.64
C THR A 23 -6.15 -6.13 -12.70
N SER A 24 -5.22 -6.02 -11.75
CA SER A 24 -5.03 -4.83 -10.90
C SER A 24 -4.66 -3.57 -11.69
N ASN A 25 -3.82 -3.71 -12.72
CA ASN A 25 -3.29 -2.60 -13.51
C ASN A 25 -4.30 -2.10 -14.55
N ALA A 26 -5.34 -2.89 -14.81
CA ALA A 26 -6.42 -2.54 -15.73
C ALA A 26 -7.52 -1.67 -15.10
N ARG A 27 -7.54 -1.52 -13.75
CA ARG A 27 -8.54 -0.69 -13.09
C ARG A 27 -8.21 0.80 -13.26
N PRO A 28 -9.19 1.65 -13.63
CA PRO A 28 -8.99 3.09 -13.68
C PRO A 28 -8.58 3.65 -12.31
N LEU A 29 -7.69 4.66 -12.30
CA LEU A 29 -7.25 5.36 -11.08
C LEU A 29 -8.41 5.95 -10.27
N LYS A 30 -9.54 6.24 -10.91
CA LYS A 30 -10.75 6.77 -10.25
C LYS A 30 -11.60 5.71 -9.54
N ASN A 31 -11.31 4.43 -9.76
CA ASN A 31 -12.09 3.28 -9.28
C ASN A 31 -11.20 2.25 -8.58
N SER A 32 -10.24 2.75 -7.80
CA SER A 32 -9.28 1.92 -7.09
C SER A 32 -9.83 1.47 -5.74
N VAL A 33 -9.41 0.28 -5.31
CA VAL A 33 -9.61 -0.21 -3.94
C VAL A 33 -8.30 -0.05 -3.19
N ILE A 34 -8.26 0.70 -2.10
CA ILE A 34 -7.07 0.84 -1.26
C ILE A 34 -7.38 0.47 0.18
N THR A 35 -6.37 -0.01 0.91
CA THR A 35 -6.51 -0.37 2.32
C THR A 35 -5.71 0.57 3.19
N ILE A 36 -6.37 1.21 4.15
CA ILE A 36 -5.72 2.04 5.16
C ILE A 36 -5.59 1.24 6.46
N ARG A 37 -4.36 0.93 6.84
CA ARG A 37 -4.00 0.22 8.06
C ARG A 37 -3.84 1.24 9.19
N VAL A 38 -4.89 1.42 9.99
CA VAL A 38 -4.89 2.37 11.11
C VAL A 38 -4.16 1.74 12.29
N ILE A 39 -3.01 2.28 12.65
CA ILE A 39 -2.15 1.75 13.72
C ILE A 39 -2.38 2.59 14.97
N LYS A 40 -3.02 1.99 15.97
CA LYS A 40 -3.20 2.62 17.29
C LYS A 40 -1.95 2.49 18.16
N SER A 41 -1.22 1.39 18.02
CA SER A 41 -0.05 1.10 18.84
C SER A 41 0.86 0.11 18.13
N PHE A 42 2.13 0.48 17.97
CA PHE A 42 3.13 -0.41 17.39
C PHE A 42 3.49 -1.61 18.27
N PRO A 43 3.81 -1.45 19.58
CA PRO A 43 4.24 -2.58 20.41
C PRO A 43 3.19 -3.68 20.51
N TYR A 44 1.92 -3.30 20.72
CA TYR A 44 0.79 -4.24 20.81
C TYR A 44 0.22 -4.69 19.45
N ARG A 45 0.84 -4.27 18.33
CA ARG A 45 0.36 -4.53 16.96
C ARG A 45 -1.13 -4.24 16.77
N ASN A 46 -1.61 -3.17 17.39
CA ASN A 46 -3.02 -2.79 17.35
C ASN A 46 -3.30 -2.09 16.01
N VAL A 47 -3.65 -2.88 15.01
CA VAL A 47 -3.92 -2.43 13.63
C VAL A 47 -5.36 -2.75 13.26
N LYS A 48 -6.04 -1.80 12.63
CA LYS A 48 -7.37 -2.02 12.06
C LYS A 48 -7.47 -1.42 10.67
N ASN A 49 -8.04 -2.17 9.74
CA ASN A 49 -8.13 -1.76 8.35
C ASN A 49 -9.40 -0.97 8.06
N ILE A 50 -9.27 0.07 7.25
CA ILE A 50 -10.34 0.73 6.52
C ILE A 50 -10.13 0.41 5.05
N VAL A 51 -11.08 -0.28 4.42
CA VAL A 51 -11.05 -0.51 2.97
C VAL A 51 -11.86 0.58 2.30
N LEU A 52 -11.23 1.31 1.38
CA LEU A 52 -11.87 2.34 0.57
C LEU A 52 -12.12 1.76 -0.82
N HIS A 53 -13.38 1.69 -1.22
CA HIS A 53 -13.80 1.26 -2.55
C HIS A 53 -14.07 2.47 -3.44
N ASP A 54 -13.87 2.30 -4.75
CA ASP A 54 -14.10 3.33 -5.77
C ASP A 54 -13.43 4.66 -5.41
N TYR A 55 -12.20 4.56 -4.90
CA TYR A 55 -11.46 5.71 -4.41
C TYR A 55 -10.68 6.38 -5.54
N ASP A 56 -10.75 7.71 -5.61
CA ASP A 56 -10.13 8.49 -6.67
C ASP A 56 -8.66 8.79 -6.36
N LEU A 57 -7.74 8.10 -7.03
CA LEU A 57 -6.30 8.32 -6.92
C LEU A 57 -5.78 9.40 -7.87
N ALA A 58 -6.55 9.76 -8.90
CA ALA A 58 -6.15 10.70 -9.93
C ALA A 58 -6.28 12.15 -9.44
N ASP A 59 -7.37 12.48 -8.75
CA ASP A 59 -7.70 13.86 -8.39
C ASP A 59 -7.53 14.17 -6.91
N LYS A 60 -7.58 13.18 -6.02
CA LYS A 60 -7.40 13.40 -4.58
C LYS A 60 -5.92 13.51 -4.19
N THR A 61 -5.69 14.30 -3.15
CA THR A 61 -4.38 14.53 -2.53
C THR A 61 -4.19 13.63 -1.30
N ALA A 62 -2.98 13.62 -0.75
CA ALA A 62 -2.70 12.99 0.54
C ALA A 62 -3.53 13.61 1.68
N LYS A 63 -3.77 14.92 1.64
CA LYS A 63 -4.60 15.64 2.62
C LYS A 63 -6.06 15.21 2.58
N ASP A 64 -6.61 15.03 1.38
CA ASP A 64 -7.98 14.54 1.19
C ASP A 64 -8.12 13.12 1.78
N LEU A 65 -7.18 12.22 1.46
CA LEU A 65 -7.15 10.87 2.02
C LEU A 65 -7.07 10.88 3.54
N PHE A 66 -6.17 11.70 4.10
CA PHE A 66 -6.03 11.85 5.53
C PHE A 66 -7.35 12.27 6.19
N ASN A 67 -7.99 13.32 5.67
CA ASN A 67 -9.25 13.84 6.20
C ASN A 67 -10.40 12.83 6.07
N ASP A 68 -10.52 12.15 4.92
CA ASP A 68 -11.54 11.13 4.66
C ASP A 68 -11.42 9.98 5.68
N VAL A 69 -10.20 9.52 5.94
CA VAL A 69 -9.93 8.44 6.89
C VAL A 69 -10.18 8.88 8.33
N LEU A 70 -9.73 10.08 8.72
CA LEU A 70 -10.04 10.62 10.05
C LEU A 70 -11.54 10.74 10.28
N ASN A 71 -12.29 11.20 9.27
CA ASN A 71 -13.75 11.27 9.35
C ASN A 71 -14.37 9.88 9.56
N LYS A 72 -13.89 8.84 8.88
CA LYS A 72 -14.35 7.45 9.12
C LYS A 72 -14.04 6.98 10.55
N ILE A 73 -12.84 7.25 11.06
CA ILE A 73 -12.45 6.89 12.44
C ILE A 73 -13.38 7.55 13.48
N GLN A 74 -13.75 8.82 13.28
CA GLN A 74 -14.60 9.55 14.20
C GLN A 74 -16.06 9.08 14.18
N ASN A 75 -16.57 8.66 13.01
CA ASN A 75 -17.99 8.35 12.85
C ASN A 75 -18.31 6.85 12.94
N GLU A 76 -17.39 5.96 12.58
CA GLU A 76 -17.64 4.52 12.64
C GLU A 76 -17.47 3.99 14.07
N GLY A 77 -18.49 3.34 14.61
CA GLY A 77 -18.48 2.82 15.99
C GLY A 77 -17.35 1.82 16.25
N SER A 78 -16.98 1.07 15.22
CA SER A 78 -15.91 0.06 15.28
C SER A 78 -14.51 0.67 15.48
N PHE A 79 -14.35 1.97 15.24
CA PHE A 79 -13.10 2.73 15.45
C PHE A 79 -13.10 3.55 16.74
N ARG A 80 -14.11 3.40 17.61
CA ARG A 80 -14.16 4.08 18.92
C ARG A 80 -12.85 3.98 19.72
N PRO A 81 -12.13 2.84 19.78
CA PRO A 81 -10.84 2.75 20.49
C PRO A 81 -9.70 3.58 19.89
N PHE A 82 -9.83 4.07 18.65
CA PHE A 82 -8.80 4.77 17.88
C PHE A 82 -8.96 6.30 17.93
N ARG A 83 -10.11 6.81 18.37
CA ARG A 83 -10.45 8.26 18.29
C ARG A 83 -9.58 9.17 19.14
N ASN A 84 -8.91 8.63 20.16
CA ASN A 84 -8.02 9.37 21.06
C ASN A 84 -6.55 9.34 20.61
N VAL A 85 -6.25 8.71 19.47
CA VAL A 85 -4.90 8.66 18.91
C VAL A 85 -4.68 9.91 18.06
N LYS A 86 -3.53 10.57 18.24
CA LYS A 86 -3.11 11.69 17.39
C LYS A 86 -2.47 11.15 16.12
N PHE A 87 -3.27 10.92 15.08
CA PHE A 87 -2.74 10.57 13.77
C PHE A 87 -2.19 11.80 13.05
N ASP A 88 -1.05 11.65 12.39
CA ASP A 88 -0.40 12.74 11.64
C ASP A 88 0.43 12.25 10.45
N THR A 89 0.55 10.93 10.23
CA THR A 89 1.42 10.39 9.19
C THR A 89 0.71 9.31 8.39
N LEU A 90 0.81 9.42 7.06
CA LEU A 90 0.46 8.39 6.09
C LEU A 90 1.75 7.86 5.44
N LYS A 91 1.91 6.55 5.40
CA LYS A 91 3.06 5.90 4.75
C LYS A 91 2.60 4.67 3.98
N ILE A 92 3.08 4.47 2.75
CA ILE A 92 2.80 3.23 2.02
C ILE A 92 3.39 2.06 2.82
N TYR A 93 2.58 1.03 3.04
CA TYR A 93 2.99 -0.20 3.68
C TYR A 93 3.50 -1.19 2.63
N THR A 94 2.71 -1.40 1.57
CA THR A 94 3.04 -2.24 0.42
C THR A 94 2.29 -1.76 -0.82
N HIS A 95 2.95 -1.78 -1.99
CA HIS A 95 2.28 -1.71 -3.29
C HIS A 95 1.62 -3.05 -3.63
N ALA A 96 0.68 -3.03 -4.58
CA ALA A 96 0.07 -4.26 -5.07
C ALA A 96 1.16 -5.15 -5.69
N HIS A 97 1.12 -6.45 -5.39
CA HIS A 97 2.13 -7.42 -5.85
C HIS A 97 3.57 -7.14 -5.40
N GLY A 98 3.79 -6.14 -4.54
CA GLY A 98 5.09 -5.84 -3.96
C GLY A 98 5.54 -6.88 -2.93
N SER A 99 6.84 -6.95 -2.70
CA SER A 99 7.40 -7.78 -1.64
C SER A 99 6.82 -7.38 -0.28
N LYS A 100 6.24 -8.37 0.42
CA LYS A 100 5.71 -8.15 1.76
C LYS A 100 6.85 -7.80 2.71
N THR A 101 6.67 -6.76 3.51
CA THR A 101 7.61 -6.45 4.59
C THR A 101 7.58 -7.55 5.65
N VAL A 102 8.73 -7.78 6.31
CA VAL A 102 8.86 -8.74 7.40
C VAL A 102 8.14 -8.28 8.67
N ASN A 103 7.94 -6.97 8.85
CA ASN A 103 7.27 -6.44 10.02
C ASN A 103 5.75 -6.31 9.76
N LEU A 104 4.97 -7.03 10.57
CA LEU A 104 3.52 -7.11 10.39
C LEU A 104 2.75 -5.82 10.71
N VAL A 105 3.37 -4.86 11.37
CA VAL A 105 2.72 -3.63 11.82
C VAL A 105 2.96 -2.48 10.85
N ILE A 106 4.21 -2.29 10.43
CA ILE A 106 4.65 -1.14 9.64
C ILE A 106 5.80 -1.53 8.74
N ASN A 107 5.94 -0.85 7.60
CA ASN A 107 7.12 -0.98 6.77
C ASN A 107 8.24 -0.08 7.34
N PHE A 108 9.40 -0.65 7.67
CA PHE A 108 10.55 0.12 8.18
C PHE A 108 11.45 0.68 7.08
N ASP A 109 11.32 0.15 5.87
CA ASP A 109 12.01 0.60 4.68
C ASP A 109 11.29 1.83 4.11
N HIS A 110 11.92 2.53 3.17
CA HIS A 110 11.30 3.62 2.42
C HIS A 110 10.75 4.79 3.28
N ASP A 111 11.46 5.20 4.34
CA ASP A 111 11.06 6.37 5.14
C ASP A 111 11.09 7.67 4.34
N ASP A 112 12.03 7.78 3.41
CA ASP A 112 12.32 9.01 2.67
C ASP A 112 11.40 9.20 1.45
N ASP A 113 10.84 8.12 0.91
CA ASP A 113 10.12 8.12 -0.38
C ASP A 113 8.67 7.60 -0.30
N TRP A 114 8.30 6.79 0.70
CA TRP A 114 6.93 6.26 0.84
C TRP A 114 6.07 7.00 1.86
N THR A 115 6.62 8.00 2.55
CA THR A 115 5.85 8.88 3.42
C THR A 115 5.12 9.93 2.57
N LEU A 116 3.80 10.05 2.72
CA LEU A 116 3.00 11.02 1.99
C LEU A 116 3.11 12.39 2.64
N ASP A 117 3.27 13.44 1.82
CA ASP A 117 3.23 14.82 2.28
C ASP A 117 1.78 15.32 2.31
N ILE A 118 1.19 15.30 3.51
CA ILE A 118 -0.19 15.74 3.76
C ILE A 118 -0.37 17.26 3.74
N GLU A 119 0.72 18.04 3.70
CA GLU A 119 0.67 19.49 3.56
C GLU A 119 0.74 19.94 2.10
N ASN A 120 1.13 19.04 1.19
CA ASN A 120 1.10 19.27 -0.24
C ASN A 120 -0.31 19.08 -0.83
N ASP A 121 -0.96 20.19 -1.14
CA ASP A 121 -2.31 20.26 -1.71
C ASP A 121 -2.37 20.07 -3.24
N LYS A 122 -1.22 19.87 -3.90
CA LYS A 122 -1.14 19.72 -5.36
C LYS A 122 -0.88 18.28 -5.76
N LYS A 123 0.04 17.60 -5.08
CA LYS A 123 0.47 16.25 -5.44
C LYS A 123 -0.66 15.24 -5.23
N LYS A 124 -1.01 14.55 -6.30
CA LYS A 124 -2.08 13.56 -6.34
C LYS A 124 -1.60 12.20 -5.86
N LEU A 125 -2.53 11.36 -5.42
CA LEU A 125 -2.17 10.07 -4.82
C LEU A 125 -1.40 9.16 -5.79
N PHE A 126 -1.79 9.12 -7.07
CA PHE A 126 -1.07 8.32 -8.07
C PHE A 126 0.40 8.76 -8.25
N GLU A 127 0.73 10.04 -7.99
CA GLU A 127 2.09 10.57 -8.08
C GLU A 127 2.99 10.12 -6.90
N TYR A 128 2.41 9.50 -5.86
CA TYR A 128 3.16 8.80 -4.81
C TYR A 128 3.38 7.32 -5.16
N GLY A 129 3.02 6.87 -6.36
CA GLY A 129 3.04 5.46 -6.74
C GLY A 129 1.88 4.66 -6.14
N ILE A 130 0.86 5.32 -5.60
CA ILE A 130 -0.32 4.65 -5.07
C ILE A 130 -1.18 4.20 -6.25
N GLU A 131 -1.46 2.90 -6.27
CA GLU A 131 -2.26 2.22 -7.27
C GLU A 131 -3.36 1.38 -6.62
N ASN A 132 -4.21 0.76 -7.45
CA ASN A 132 -5.20 -0.19 -6.97
C ASN A 132 -4.54 -1.28 -6.10
N GLU A 133 -5.18 -1.60 -4.98
CA GLU A 133 -4.75 -2.56 -3.95
C GLU A 133 -3.53 -2.14 -3.10
N THR A 134 -3.08 -0.89 -3.20
CA THR A 134 -2.05 -0.36 -2.28
C THR A 134 -2.55 -0.38 -0.83
N GLU A 135 -1.67 -0.80 0.09
CA GLU A 135 -1.88 -0.69 1.52
C GLU A 135 -1.10 0.49 2.09
N ILE A 136 -1.74 1.34 2.89
CA ILE A 136 -1.16 2.56 3.46
C ILE A 136 -1.38 2.55 4.97
N SER A 137 -0.33 2.76 5.75
CA SER A 137 -0.41 2.89 7.20
C SER A 137 -0.76 4.33 7.61
N LEU A 138 -1.70 4.48 8.54
CA LEU A 138 -2.03 5.73 9.23
C LEU A 138 -1.63 5.62 10.71
N PHE A 139 -0.78 6.51 11.19
CA PHE A 139 -0.20 6.43 12.54
C PHE A 139 0.26 7.79 13.10
N ASN A 140 0.77 7.78 14.32
CA ASN A 140 1.48 8.90 14.95
C ASN A 140 3.00 8.79 14.70
N LYS A 141 3.62 9.83 14.13
CA LYS A 141 5.05 9.83 13.76
C LYS A 141 5.97 9.57 14.94
N ASP A 142 5.71 10.21 16.07
CA ASP A 142 6.58 10.11 17.25
C ASP A 142 6.53 8.70 17.85
N ASP A 143 5.37 8.07 17.86
CA ASP A 143 5.22 6.65 18.25
C ASP A 143 6.00 5.73 17.31
N TYR A 144 5.96 5.99 16.00
CA TYR A 144 6.70 5.24 15.01
C TYR A 144 8.21 5.34 15.22
N LEU A 145 8.73 6.56 15.40
CA LEU A 145 10.16 6.79 15.61
C LEU A 145 10.66 6.08 16.88
N ARG A 146 9.92 6.19 17.99
CA ARG A 146 10.23 5.45 19.23
C ARG A 146 10.24 3.94 19.03
N PHE A 147 9.26 3.41 18.29
CA PHE A 147 9.19 1.98 18.01
C PHE A 147 10.31 1.51 17.07
N LYS A 148 10.71 2.34 16.10
CA LYS A 148 11.82 2.04 15.18
C LYS A 148 13.16 1.99 15.92
N GLU A 149 13.39 2.87 16.88
CA GLU A 149 14.60 2.87 17.71
C GLU A 149 14.71 1.61 18.60
N ASN A 150 13.58 1.10 19.10
CA ASN A 150 13.53 -0.12 19.90
C ASN A 150 12.26 -0.93 19.60
N PRO A 151 12.29 -1.81 18.58
CA PRO A 151 11.12 -2.57 18.14
C PRO A 151 10.83 -3.73 19.10
N GLU A 152 10.17 -3.41 20.21
CA GLU A 152 9.69 -4.38 21.19
C GLU A 152 8.21 -4.69 20.95
N GLU A 153 7.90 -5.96 20.72
CA GLU A 153 6.51 -6.43 20.63
C GLU A 153 5.99 -6.82 22.02
N LYS A 154 4.78 -6.34 22.33
CA LYS A 154 4.08 -6.58 23.60
C LYS A 154 2.82 -7.40 23.34
N TRP A 155 2.48 -8.25 24.31
CA TRP A 155 1.32 -9.13 24.30
C TRP A 155 0.24 -8.65 25.27
#